data_AF-A0A2T0XTZ8-F1
#
_entry.id   AF-A0A2T0XTZ8-F1
#
_cell.length_a   1.000
_cell.length_b   1.000
_cell.length_c   1.000
_cell.angle_alpha   90.00
_cell.angle_beta   90.00
_cell.angle_gamma   90.00
#
_symmetry.space_group_name_H-M   'P 1'
#
loop_
_entity.id
_entity.type
_entity.pdbx_description
1 polymer ?
#
loop_
_entity_poly.entity_id
_entity_poly.type
_entity_poly.pdbx_seq_one_letter_code
_entity_poly.pdbx_strand_id
1 'polypeptide(L)'
;MSDLRASTHAAACAAVRGGVSLDSLLTRAEQRRLVRQARDWYLDTYAGNVTRQGTCVVATAGPPGAGKSSILPTAVPDLGSRLVIDPDTVKDYLAHWCTEHAAFYADLLSTALPDGHALRPLELSPLMQTMSTDVANAVRRDALAQRMDVVVEATMASPAYGERLLLSLAKADYQALLIVSVETDQQTAHARAVERWWTGRQTEPELGGRLVLPETIDAAYPGARSASACRTNARNLAETIRAGGTAIEHVTIAEYDDGALARLDADPPRALDA
;
A
#
# COMPACT_ATOMS: atom_id res chain seq x y z
N MET A 1 -28.10 -8.89 8.50
CA MET A 1 -27.05 -7.94 8.08
C MET A 1 -25.73 -8.63 7.76
N SER A 2 -25.17 -9.49 8.64
CA SER A 2 -23.92 -10.24 8.36
C SER A 2 -23.97 -11.05 7.05
N ASP A 3 -25.08 -11.73 6.80
CA ASP A 3 -25.28 -12.57 5.61
C ASP A 3 -25.35 -11.75 4.30
N LEU A 4 -25.98 -10.57 4.35
CA LEU A 4 -26.05 -9.65 3.21
C LEU A 4 -24.67 -9.08 2.85
N ARG A 5 -23.89 -8.68 3.85
CA ARG A 5 -22.53 -8.16 3.62
C ARG A 5 -21.63 -9.24 3.01
N ALA A 6 -21.66 -10.45 3.55
CA ALA A 6 -20.83 -11.55 3.06
C ALA A 6 -21.20 -11.95 1.62
N SER A 7 -22.49 -12.11 1.31
CA SER A 7 -22.96 -12.39 -0.05
C SER A 7 -22.63 -11.26 -1.03
N THR A 8 -22.77 -10.00 -0.61
CA THR A 8 -22.41 -8.83 -1.45
C THR A 8 -20.91 -8.80 -1.75
N HIS A 9 -20.06 -9.02 -0.72
CA HIS A 9 -18.61 -9.08 -0.89
C HIS A 9 -18.20 -10.21 -1.84
N ALA A 10 -18.80 -11.39 -1.70
CA ALA A 10 -18.53 -12.53 -2.57
C ALA A 10 -18.92 -12.25 -4.04
N ALA A 11 -20.08 -11.62 -4.26
CA ALA A 11 -20.53 -11.22 -5.59
C ALA A 11 -19.59 -10.16 -6.22
N ALA A 12 -19.17 -9.16 -5.44
CA ALA A 12 -18.21 -8.15 -5.90
C ALA A 12 -16.86 -8.78 -6.27
N CYS A 13 -16.33 -9.68 -5.45
CA CYS A 13 -15.11 -10.43 -5.76
C CYS A 13 -15.25 -11.26 -7.05
N ALA A 14 -16.38 -11.95 -7.23
CA ALA A 14 -16.62 -12.77 -8.41
C ALA A 14 -16.63 -11.93 -9.69
N ALA A 15 -17.33 -10.78 -9.68
CA ALA A 15 -17.38 -9.86 -10.81
C ALA A 15 -15.99 -9.29 -11.14
N VAL A 16 -15.25 -8.85 -10.13
CA VAL A 16 -13.92 -8.23 -10.33
C VAL A 16 -12.87 -9.23 -10.80
N ARG A 17 -12.92 -10.50 -10.36
CA ARG A 17 -12.01 -11.56 -10.87
C ARG A 17 -12.14 -11.80 -12.37
N GLY A 18 -13.33 -11.58 -12.94
CA GLY A 18 -13.57 -11.68 -14.38
C GLY A 18 -13.15 -10.44 -15.17
N GLY A 19 -12.77 -9.36 -14.49
CA GLY A 19 -12.41 -8.08 -15.11
C GLY A 19 -11.00 -8.06 -15.72
N VAL A 20 -10.81 -7.17 -16.69
CA VAL A 20 -9.51 -6.92 -17.32
C VAL A 20 -8.76 -5.81 -16.57
N SER A 21 -7.48 -6.00 -16.31
CA SER A 21 -6.66 -4.99 -15.63
C SER A 21 -6.55 -3.70 -16.45
N LEU A 22 -6.49 -2.55 -15.79
CA LEU A 22 -6.50 -1.24 -16.45
C LEU A 22 -5.31 -1.07 -17.40
N ASP A 23 -4.14 -1.58 -17.02
CA ASP A 23 -2.97 -1.56 -17.88
C ASP A 23 -3.20 -2.36 -19.18
N SER A 24 -3.94 -3.46 -19.13
CA SER A 24 -4.24 -4.29 -20.31
C SER A 24 -5.24 -3.62 -21.25
N LEU A 25 -6.06 -2.67 -20.76
CA LEU A 25 -7.00 -1.90 -21.57
C LEU A 25 -6.35 -0.71 -22.30
N LEU A 26 -5.12 -0.36 -21.93
CA LEU A 26 -4.42 0.82 -22.42
C LEU A 26 -3.22 0.43 -23.28
N THR A 27 -3.00 1.17 -24.36
CA THR A 27 -1.74 1.08 -25.09
C THR A 27 -0.57 1.54 -24.21
N ARG A 28 0.66 1.10 -24.54
CA ARG A 28 1.86 1.56 -23.81
C ARG A 28 2.03 3.09 -23.81
N ALA A 29 1.56 3.79 -24.83
CA ALA A 29 1.61 5.24 -24.88
C ALA A 29 0.62 5.89 -23.90
N GLU A 30 -0.61 5.35 -23.83
CA GLU A 30 -1.64 5.78 -22.89
C GLU A 30 -1.24 5.48 -21.44
N GLN A 31 -0.72 4.26 -21.16
CA GLN A 31 -0.18 3.91 -19.85
C GLN A 31 0.85 4.94 -19.39
N ARG A 32 1.85 5.26 -20.23
CA ARG A 32 2.88 6.26 -19.90
C ARG A 32 2.31 7.65 -19.68
N ARG A 33 1.28 8.05 -20.44
CA ARG A 33 0.62 9.35 -20.28
C ARG A 33 -0.12 9.40 -18.95
N LEU A 34 -0.92 8.39 -18.64
CA LEU A 34 -1.68 8.30 -17.39
C LEU A 34 -0.74 8.24 -16.18
N VAL A 35 0.35 7.48 -16.24
CA VAL A 35 1.35 7.43 -15.17
C VAL A 35 1.94 8.81 -14.90
N ARG A 36 2.27 9.59 -15.94
CA ARG A 36 2.77 10.96 -15.77
C ARG A 36 1.70 11.86 -15.15
N GLN A 37 0.47 11.85 -15.67
CA GLN A 37 -0.62 12.69 -15.17
C GLN A 37 -0.95 12.40 -13.70
N ALA A 38 -1.12 11.13 -13.34
CA ALA A 38 -1.39 10.72 -11.97
C ALA A 38 -0.22 11.04 -11.03
N ARG A 39 1.03 10.88 -11.49
CA ARG A 39 2.21 11.28 -10.71
C ARG A 39 2.24 12.79 -10.46
N ASP A 40 2.00 13.59 -11.51
CA ASP A 40 2.03 15.06 -11.40
C ASP A 40 0.94 15.53 -10.43
N TRP A 41 -0.29 15.00 -10.58
CA TRP A 41 -1.36 15.21 -9.62
C TRP A 41 -0.95 14.84 -8.18
N TYR A 42 -0.31 13.69 -7.98
CA TYR A 42 0.10 13.24 -6.66
C TYR A 42 1.10 14.21 -6.02
N LEU A 43 2.14 14.60 -6.76
CA LEU A 43 3.17 15.50 -6.25
C LEU A 43 2.60 16.89 -5.99
N ASP A 44 1.77 17.43 -6.88
CA ASP A 44 1.14 18.74 -6.73
C ASP A 44 0.20 18.76 -5.51
N THR A 45 -0.48 17.65 -5.23
CA THR A 45 -1.44 17.54 -4.12
C THR A 45 -0.75 17.33 -2.78
N TYR A 46 0.27 16.46 -2.73
CA TYR A 46 0.78 15.93 -1.46
C TYR A 46 2.20 16.40 -1.09
N ALA A 47 2.97 17.00 -2.01
CA ALA A 47 4.37 17.34 -1.74
C ALA A 47 4.59 18.74 -1.13
N GLY A 48 3.55 19.55 -0.94
CA GLY A 48 3.66 20.98 -0.60
C GLY A 48 4.43 21.30 0.69
N ASN A 49 4.30 20.47 1.73
CA ASN A 49 4.93 20.70 3.05
C ASN A 49 6.10 19.73 3.33
N VAL A 50 6.62 19.05 2.31
CA VAL A 50 7.56 17.96 2.50
C VAL A 50 8.99 18.48 2.75
N THR A 51 9.60 18.00 3.82
CA THR A 51 11.01 18.28 4.12
C THR A 51 11.93 17.54 3.16
N ARG A 52 13.13 18.10 2.94
CA ARG A 52 14.10 17.61 1.95
C ARG A 52 15.46 17.37 2.56
N GLN A 53 15.50 16.68 3.69
CA GLN A 53 16.77 16.30 4.33
C GLN A 53 17.37 15.08 3.63
N GLY A 54 16.53 14.12 3.24
CA GLY A 54 16.93 12.95 2.47
C GLY A 54 17.79 12.00 3.29
N THR A 55 17.53 11.89 4.58
CA THR A 55 18.36 11.14 5.54
C THR A 55 17.74 9.79 5.88
N CYS A 56 16.42 9.74 6.09
CA CYS A 56 15.71 8.56 6.55
C CYS A 56 14.40 8.34 5.78
N VAL A 57 14.28 7.16 5.15
CA VAL A 57 13.02 6.68 4.58
C VAL A 57 12.29 5.81 5.60
N VAL A 58 10.97 5.96 5.65
CA VAL A 58 10.11 4.97 6.31
C VAL A 58 9.54 4.04 5.26
N ALA A 59 9.55 2.73 5.52
CA ALA A 59 8.84 1.74 4.72
C ALA A 59 7.87 0.97 5.61
N THR A 60 6.64 0.76 5.16
CA THR A 60 5.72 -0.13 5.87
C THR A 60 5.82 -1.55 5.35
N ALA A 61 5.53 -2.51 6.23
CA ALA A 61 5.36 -3.92 5.91
C ALA A 61 4.12 -4.44 6.63
N GLY A 62 3.34 -5.29 5.97
CA GLY A 62 2.17 -5.91 6.58
C GLY A 62 1.08 -6.22 5.56
N PRO A 63 0.31 -7.30 5.77
CA PRO A 63 -0.76 -7.69 4.85
C PRO A 63 -1.84 -6.60 4.73
N PRO A 64 -2.64 -6.61 3.64
CA PRO A 64 -3.90 -5.86 3.63
C PRO A 64 -4.75 -6.25 4.84
N GLY A 65 -5.38 -5.26 5.49
CA GLY A 65 -6.14 -5.49 6.73
C GLY A 65 -5.31 -5.51 8.03
N ALA A 66 -3.97 -5.46 7.96
CA ALA A 66 -3.13 -5.43 9.16
C ALA A 66 -3.28 -4.17 10.04
N GLY A 67 -3.77 -3.05 9.47
CA GLY A 67 -3.92 -1.79 10.20
C GLY A 67 -2.74 -0.83 10.09
N LYS A 68 -1.93 -0.94 9.04
CA LYS A 68 -0.75 -0.07 8.78
C LYS A 68 -1.07 1.42 8.90
N SER A 69 -2.10 1.89 8.21
CA SER A 69 -2.46 3.32 8.19
C SER A 69 -2.85 3.86 9.56
N SER A 70 -3.44 3.04 10.45
CA SER A 70 -3.77 3.43 11.82
C SER A 70 -2.52 3.58 12.71
N ILE A 71 -1.45 2.87 12.39
CA ILE A 71 -0.20 2.88 13.15
C ILE A 71 0.73 4.02 12.72
N LEU A 72 0.67 4.43 11.46
CA LEU A 72 1.56 5.45 10.91
C LEU A 72 1.66 6.74 11.75
N PRO A 73 0.56 7.36 12.21
CA PRO A 73 0.64 8.60 13.00
C PRO A 73 1.43 8.45 14.31
N THR A 74 1.45 7.25 14.89
CA THR A 74 2.17 6.97 16.14
C THR A 74 3.59 6.46 15.87
N ALA A 75 3.79 5.69 14.80
CA ALA A 75 5.06 5.03 14.50
C ALA A 75 6.05 5.91 13.74
N VAL A 76 5.57 6.93 13.03
CA VAL A 76 6.40 7.75 12.14
C VAL A 76 6.58 9.15 12.71
N PRO A 77 7.81 9.50 13.14
CA PRO A 77 8.12 10.87 13.52
C PRO A 77 7.91 11.84 12.36
N ASP A 78 7.35 13.01 12.68
CA ASP A 78 7.16 14.11 11.76
C ASP A 78 6.37 13.73 10.50
N LEU A 79 5.42 12.78 10.61
CA LEU A 79 4.63 12.26 9.50
C LEU A 79 4.01 13.37 8.63
N GLY A 80 3.55 14.47 9.25
CA GLY A 80 2.96 15.62 8.54
C GLY A 80 3.94 16.41 7.65
N SER A 81 5.24 16.16 7.78
CA SER A 81 6.30 16.75 6.95
C SER A 81 6.93 15.76 5.96
N ARG A 82 6.44 14.52 5.93
CA ARG A 82 6.92 13.47 5.02
C ARG A 82 5.92 13.24 3.90
N LEU A 83 6.42 12.97 2.69
CA LEU A 83 5.56 12.51 1.60
C LEU A 83 5.18 11.05 1.83
N VAL A 84 3.93 10.79 2.17
CA VAL A 84 3.38 9.42 2.18
C VAL A 84 3.09 9.01 0.75
N ILE A 85 3.73 7.94 0.29
CA ILE A 85 3.59 7.36 -1.04
C ILE A 85 2.80 6.07 -0.89
N ASP A 86 1.52 6.14 -1.22
CA ASP A 86 0.57 5.04 -1.08
C ASP A 86 -0.13 4.73 -2.42
N PRO A 87 0.06 3.51 -2.97
CA PRO A 87 -0.67 3.08 -4.17
C PRO A 87 -2.20 3.12 -4.00
N ASP A 88 -2.72 2.98 -2.78
CA ASP A 88 -4.16 3.08 -2.53
C ASP A 88 -4.66 4.52 -2.75
N THR A 89 -3.88 5.56 -2.43
CA THR A 89 -4.23 6.95 -2.77
C THR A 89 -4.30 7.17 -4.29
N VAL A 90 -3.40 6.53 -5.05
CA VAL A 90 -3.42 6.60 -6.52
C VAL A 90 -4.67 5.95 -7.10
N LYS A 91 -5.16 4.85 -6.52
CA LYS A 91 -6.37 4.17 -7.01
C LYS A 91 -7.61 5.07 -6.97
N ASP A 92 -7.65 6.05 -6.06
CA ASP A 92 -8.76 7.01 -5.99
C ASP A 92 -8.74 7.92 -7.22
N TYR A 93 -7.56 8.43 -7.59
CA TYR A 93 -7.38 9.15 -8.85
C TYR A 93 -7.73 8.29 -10.07
N LEU A 94 -7.26 7.04 -10.11
CA LEU A 94 -7.55 6.13 -11.23
C LEU A 94 -9.03 5.76 -11.33
N ALA A 95 -9.74 5.69 -10.20
CA ALA A 95 -11.18 5.43 -10.17
C ALA A 95 -11.96 6.58 -10.81
N HIS A 96 -11.65 7.83 -10.45
CA HIS A 96 -12.21 9.01 -11.12
C HIS A 96 -11.82 9.08 -12.60
N TRP A 97 -10.55 8.83 -12.91
CA TRP A 97 -10.09 8.89 -14.29
C TRP A 97 -10.83 7.88 -15.19
N CYS A 98 -11.04 6.65 -14.71
CA CYS A 98 -11.75 5.60 -15.45
C CYS A 98 -13.22 5.95 -15.74
N THR A 99 -13.91 6.64 -14.82
CA THR A 99 -15.31 7.03 -15.00
C THR A 99 -15.45 8.25 -15.90
N GLU A 100 -14.50 9.19 -15.84
CA GLU A 100 -14.50 10.41 -16.65
C GLU A 100 -14.05 10.17 -18.09
N HIS A 101 -13.15 9.20 -18.32
CA HIS A 101 -12.52 8.99 -19.62
C HIS A 101 -12.94 7.65 -20.23
N ALA A 102 -13.44 7.66 -21.46
CA ALA A 102 -13.74 6.47 -22.27
C ALA A 102 -14.68 5.42 -21.65
N ALA A 103 -15.43 5.77 -20.59
CA ALA A 103 -16.38 4.90 -19.89
C ALA A 103 -15.80 3.50 -19.58
N PHE A 104 -14.56 3.45 -19.07
CA PHE A 104 -13.95 2.19 -18.69
C PHE A 104 -14.82 1.46 -17.67
N TYR A 105 -14.93 0.14 -17.84
CA TYR A 105 -15.65 -0.73 -16.93
C TYR A 105 -17.16 -0.46 -16.81
N ALA A 106 -17.80 0.22 -17.78
CA ALA A 106 -19.24 0.48 -17.76
C ALA A 106 -20.08 -0.79 -17.46
N ASP A 107 -19.74 -1.91 -18.09
CA ASP A 107 -20.42 -3.19 -17.86
C ASP A 107 -20.26 -3.67 -16.40
N LEU A 108 -19.04 -3.61 -15.84
CA LEU A 108 -18.81 -3.97 -14.44
C LEU A 108 -19.53 -3.01 -13.49
N LEU A 109 -19.47 -1.70 -13.74
CA LEU A 109 -20.16 -0.68 -12.94
C LEU A 109 -21.69 -0.77 -13.04
N SER A 110 -22.23 -1.48 -14.03
CA SER A 110 -23.65 -1.80 -14.13
C SER A 110 -24.06 -3.10 -13.39
N THR A 111 -23.09 -3.86 -12.87
CA THR A 111 -23.34 -5.13 -12.19
C THR A 111 -24.06 -4.89 -10.87
N ALA A 112 -25.32 -5.34 -10.78
CA ALA A 112 -26.11 -5.29 -9.56
C ALA A 112 -25.57 -6.29 -8.52
N LEU A 113 -25.45 -5.83 -7.28
CA LEU A 113 -25.03 -6.65 -6.14
C LEU A 113 -26.24 -6.99 -5.23
N PRO A 114 -26.12 -8.03 -4.38
CA PRO A 114 -27.18 -8.46 -3.46
C PRO A 114 -27.73 -7.37 -2.52
N ASP A 115 -26.96 -6.33 -2.21
CA ASP A 115 -27.40 -5.19 -1.39
C ASP A 115 -28.27 -4.17 -2.17
N GLY A 116 -28.64 -4.49 -3.42
CA GLY A 116 -29.50 -3.68 -4.27
C GLY A 116 -28.79 -2.54 -4.99
N HIS A 117 -27.48 -2.39 -4.80
CA HIS A 117 -26.68 -1.35 -5.46
C HIS A 117 -25.71 -1.97 -6.46
N ALA A 118 -25.25 -1.19 -7.44
CA ALA A 118 -24.25 -1.66 -8.38
C ALA A 118 -22.83 -1.69 -7.77
N LEU A 119 -21.90 -2.28 -8.51
CA LEU A 119 -20.46 -2.07 -8.29
C LEU A 119 -20.12 -0.58 -8.44
N ARG A 120 -19.14 -0.13 -7.67
CA ARG A 120 -18.66 1.25 -7.63
C ARG A 120 -17.18 1.33 -7.98
N PRO A 121 -16.67 2.49 -8.42
CA PRO A 121 -15.33 2.63 -8.98
C PRO A 121 -14.19 2.07 -8.11
N LEU A 122 -14.18 2.31 -6.80
CA LEU A 122 -13.13 1.80 -5.90
C LEU A 122 -13.22 0.29 -5.62
N GLU A 123 -14.34 -0.34 -5.95
CA GLU A 123 -14.47 -1.80 -5.85
C GLU A 123 -13.73 -2.50 -6.99
N LEU A 124 -13.40 -1.78 -8.05
CA LEU A 124 -12.54 -2.24 -9.14
C LEU A 124 -11.05 -2.09 -8.83
N SER A 125 -10.68 -1.69 -7.60
CA SER A 125 -9.30 -1.51 -7.15
C SER A 125 -8.32 -2.64 -7.50
N PRO A 126 -8.71 -3.93 -7.46
CA PRO A 126 -7.83 -5.02 -7.92
C PRO A 126 -7.40 -4.89 -9.39
N LEU A 127 -8.27 -4.36 -10.26
CA LEU A 127 -7.98 -4.13 -11.68
C LEU A 127 -7.01 -2.96 -11.91
N MET A 128 -6.88 -2.06 -10.93
CA MET A 128 -6.00 -0.87 -10.98
C MET A 128 -4.63 -1.12 -10.33
N GLN A 129 -4.39 -2.32 -9.80
CA GLN A 129 -3.20 -2.61 -8.98
C GLN A 129 -1.88 -2.33 -9.72
N THR A 130 -1.74 -2.78 -10.97
CA THR A 130 -0.52 -2.54 -11.77
C THR A 130 -0.28 -1.06 -12.00
N MET A 131 -1.28 -0.35 -12.52
CA MET A 131 -1.17 1.09 -12.83
C MET A 131 -0.89 1.92 -11.57
N SER A 132 -1.56 1.63 -10.45
CA SER A 132 -1.31 2.33 -9.18
C SER A 132 0.11 2.12 -8.65
N THR A 133 0.65 0.91 -8.81
CA THR A 133 2.03 0.57 -8.45
C THR A 133 3.03 1.32 -9.33
N ASP A 134 2.78 1.42 -10.63
CA ASP A 134 3.63 2.15 -11.57
C ASP A 134 3.69 3.66 -11.28
N VAL A 135 2.54 4.26 -10.93
CA VAL A 135 2.48 5.65 -10.48
C VAL A 135 3.23 5.83 -9.17
N ALA A 136 2.98 5.00 -8.15
CA ALA A 136 3.66 5.10 -6.86
C ALA A 136 5.19 4.94 -7.03
N ASN A 137 5.64 4.05 -7.91
CA ASN A 137 7.05 3.92 -8.27
C ASN A 137 7.60 5.18 -8.96
N ALA A 138 6.81 5.82 -9.83
CA ALA A 138 7.19 7.07 -10.48
C ALA A 138 7.28 8.23 -9.49
N VAL A 139 6.32 8.36 -8.58
CA VAL A 139 6.33 9.33 -7.47
C VAL A 139 7.56 9.09 -6.60
N ARG A 140 7.81 7.85 -6.17
CA ARG A 140 8.98 7.51 -5.35
C ARG A 140 10.28 7.89 -6.02
N ARG A 141 10.47 7.55 -7.30
CA ARG A 141 11.69 7.91 -8.03
C ARG A 141 11.91 9.44 -8.02
N ASP A 142 10.88 10.21 -8.31
CA ASP A 142 10.98 11.66 -8.42
C ASP A 142 11.15 12.33 -7.03
N ALA A 143 10.56 11.75 -5.98
CA ALA A 143 10.71 12.19 -4.59
C ALA A 143 12.11 11.90 -4.04
N LEU A 144 12.65 10.69 -4.28
CA LEU A 144 14.00 10.30 -3.87
C LEU A 144 15.06 11.13 -4.61
N ALA A 145 14.90 11.36 -5.92
CA ALA A 145 15.80 12.22 -6.70
C ALA A 145 15.85 13.67 -6.15
N GLN A 146 14.78 14.07 -5.48
CA GLN A 146 14.59 15.38 -4.87
C GLN A 146 14.95 15.42 -3.37
N ARG A 147 15.51 14.32 -2.84
CA ARG A 147 15.91 14.17 -1.43
C ARG A 147 14.78 14.42 -0.44
N MET A 148 13.53 14.15 -0.83
CA MET A 148 12.35 14.32 0.03
C MET A 148 12.33 13.30 1.18
N ASP A 149 11.87 13.70 2.36
CA ASP A 149 11.62 12.73 3.42
C ASP A 149 10.32 11.99 3.10
N VAL A 150 10.41 10.67 2.92
CA VAL A 150 9.31 9.85 2.37
C VAL A 150 8.89 8.74 3.34
N VAL A 151 7.61 8.41 3.30
CA VAL A 151 7.04 7.17 3.82
C VAL A 151 6.54 6.37 2.63
N VAL A 152 7.06 5.16 2.44
CA VAL A 152 6.67 4.27 1.35
C VAL A 152 5.74 3.20 1.91
N GLU A 153 4.45 3.32 1.60
CA GLU A 153 3.47 2.31 1.98
C GLU A 153 3.58 1.08 1.08
N ALA A 154 3.81 -0.08 1.70
CA ALA A 154 3.88 -1.35 1.00
C ALA A 154 3.42 -2.50 1.90
N THR A 155 3.11 -3.65 1.29
CA THR A 155 2.95 -4.89 2.05
C THR A 155 4.29 -5.53 2.38
N MET A 156 5.31 -5.33 1.53
CA MET A 156 6.58 -6.06 1.58
C MET A 156 6.40 -7.59 1.46
N ALA A 157 5.33 -8.05 0.79
CA ALA A 157 5.05 -9.48 0.63
C ALA A 157 6.07 -10.22 -0.27
N SER A 158 6.81 -9.50 -1.12
CA SER A 158 7.87 -10.06 -1.99
C SER A 158 9.25 -9.62 -1.50
N PRO A 159 10.23 -10.54 -1.35
CA PRO A 159 11.59 -10.19 -0.94
C PRO A 159 12.27 -9.24 -1.95
N ALA A 160 12.02 -9.43 -3.25
CA ALA A 160 12.55 -8.58 -4.31
C ALA A 160 12.11 -7.11 -4.20
N TYR A 161 11.01 -6.82 -3.49
CA TYR A 161 10.63 -5.44 -3.21
C TYR A 161 11.63 -4.73 -2.29
N GLY A 162 12.05 -5.39 -1.21
CA GLY A 162 13.00 -4.83 -0.24
C GLY A 162 14.36 -4.53 -0.90
N GLU A 163 14.87 -5.47 -1.70
CA GLU A 163 16.12 -5.29 -2.45
C GLU A 163 16.05 -4.09 -3.40
N ARG A 164 14.97 -3.97 -4.20
CA ARG A 164 14.78 -2.83 -5.10
C ARG A 164 14.64 -1.51 -4.35
N LEU A 165 14.02 -1.53 -3.17
CA LEU A 165 13.93 -0.36 -2.32
C LEU A 165 15.34 0.07 -1.89
N LEU A 166 16.16 -0.83 -1.35
CA LEU A 166 17.54 -0.52 -0.96
C LEU A 166 18.37 0.06 -2.10
N LEU A 167 18.28 -0.53 -3.29
CA LEU A 167 18.97 0.01 -4.47
C LEU A 167 18.51 1.44 -4.81
N SER A 168 17.22 1.72 -4.67
CA SER A 168 16.67 3.06 -4.92
C SER A 168 17.12 4.07 -3.88
N LEU A 169 17.17 3.66 -2.61
CA LEU A 169 17.61 4.50 -1.50
C LEU A 169 19.11 4.80 -1.58
N ALA A 170 19.92 3.78 -1.86
CA ALA A 170 21.36 3.90 -2.08
C ALA A 170 21.67 4.88 -3.22
N LYS A 171 20.96 4.77 -4.34
CA LYS A 171 21.14 5.66 -5.49
C LYS A 171 20.82 7.14 -5.18
N ALA A 172 19.99 7.39 -4.17
CA ALA A 172 19.58 8.73 -3.75
C ALA A 172 20.29 9.20 -2.47
N ASP A 173 21.34 8.49 -2.05
CA ASP A 173 22.21 8.80 -0.91
C ASP A 173 21.45 8.87 0.45
N TYR A 174 20.38 8.09 0.60
CA TYR A 174 19.75 7.90 1.92
C TYR A 174 20.59 6.96 2.77
N GLN A 175 20.73 7.27 4.06
CA GLN A 175 21.60 6.53 4.98
C GLN A 175 20.82 5.70 6.00
N ALA A 176 19.54 6.02 6.24
CA ALA A 176 18.72 5.33 7.23
C ALA A 176 17.40 4.80 6.67
N LEU A 177 16.97 3.65 7.19
CA LEU A 177 15.68 3.04 6.92
C LEU A 177 14.95 2.73 8.23
N LEU A 178 13.74 3.28 8.40
CA LEU A 178 12.79 2.83 9.41
C LEU A 178 11.77 1.89 8.75
N ILE A 179 11.70 0.65 9.24
CA ILE A 179 10.69 -0.33 8.82
C ILE A 179 9.59 -0.38 9.89
N VAL A 180 8.36 -0.03 9.50
CA VAL A 180 7.16 -0.18 10.34
C VAL A 180 6.44 -1.45 9.91
N SER A 181 6.66 -2.54 10.66
CA SER A 181 6.11 -3.87 10.39
C SER A 181 4.84 -4.08 11.22
N VAL A 182 3.69 -4.23 10.58
CA VAL A 182 2.38 -4.39 11.24
C VAL A 182 1.80 -5.74 10.89
N GLU A 183 1.39 -6.49 11.90
CA GLU A 183 0.83 -7.83 11.77
C GLU A 183 -0.48 -7.97 12.51
N THR A 184 -1.27 -8.90 12.01
CA THR A 184 -2.46 -9.46 12.62
C THR A 184 -2.62 -10.88 12.08
N ASP A 185 -3.49 -11.69 12.65
CA ASP A 185 -3.78 -13.02 12.10
C ASP A 185 -4.58 -12.94 10.78
N GLN A 186 -4.53 -14.00 9.98
CA GLN A 186 -5.17 -14.05 8.67
C GLN A 186 -6.68 -13.83 8.73
N GLN A 187 -7.36 -14.38 9.74
CA GLN A 187 -8.81 -14.25 9.89
C GLN A 187 -9.18 -12.80 10.19
N THR A 188 -8.44 -12.14 11.07
CA THR A 188 -8.61 -10.72 11.39
C THR A 188 -8.29 -9.83 10.19
N ALA A 189 -7.25 -10.14 9.40
CA ALA A 189 -6.93 -9.41 8.18
C ALA A 189 -8.08 -9.46 7.16
N HIS A 190 -8.67 -10.64 6.92
CA HIS A 190 -9.87 -10.80 6.09
C HIS A 190 -11.06 -10.00 6.62
N ALA A 191 -11.37 -10.15 7.92
CA ALA A 191 -12.49 -9.47 8.54
C ALA A 191 -12.37 -7.94 8.41
N ARG A 192 -11.18 -7.38 8.68
CA ARG A 192 -10.91 -5.95 8.55
C ARG A 192 -10.96 -5.47 7.11
N ALA A 193 -10.50 -6.26 6.14
CA ALA A 193 -10.59 -5.91 4.73
C ALA A 193 -12.06 -5.81 4.26
N VAL A 194 -12.89 -6.78 4.63
CA VAL A 194 -14.33 -6.77 4.35
C VAL A 194 -15.02 -5.60 5.05
N GLU A 195 -14.69 -5.34 6.32
CA GLU A 195 -15.25 -4.22 7.07
C GLU A 195 -14.92 -2.87 6.43
N ARG A 196 -13.65 -2.65 6.03
CA ARG A 196 -13.21 -1.43 5.35
C ARG A 196 -13.95 -1.23 4.04
N TRP A 197 -14.07 -2.29 3.23
CA TRP A 197 -14.82 -2.24 1.98
C TRP A 197 -16.30 -1.92 2.21
N TRP A 198 -16.94 -2.59 3.16
CA TRP A 198 -18.35 -2.37 3.46
C TRP A 198 -18.62 -0.96 4.00
N THR A 199 -17.77 -0.48 4.93
CA THR A 199 -17.84 0.88 5.45
C THR A 199 -17.70 1.90 4.32
N GLY A 200 -16.75 1.72 3.41
CA GLY A 200 -16.60 2.60 2.25
C GLY A 200 -17.83 2.62 1.33
N ARG A 201 -18.54 1.48 1.16
CA ARG A 201 -19.84 1.50 0.46
C ARG A 201 -20.91 2.33 1.19
N GLN A 202 -20.81 2.48 2.50
CA GLN A 202 -21.78 3.27 3.27
C GLN A 202 -21.42 4.74 3.33
N THR A 203 -20.12 5.08 3.41
CA THR A 203 -19.65 6.45 3.61
C THR A 203 -19.31 7.18 2.30
N GLU A 204 -18.93 6.44 1.26
CA GLU A 204 -18.57 6.97 -0.06
C GLU A 204 -19.56 6.45 -1.12
N PRO A 205 -20.77 7.01 -1.22
CA PRO A 205 -21.82 6.49 -2.11
C PRO A 205 -21.41 6.50 -3.59
N GLU A 206 -20.56 7.43 -4.01
CA GLU A 206 -20.13 7.58 -5.40
C GLU A 206 -18.96 6.65 -5.75
N LEU A 207 -17.95 6.55 -4.87
CA LEU A 207 -16.74 5.77 -5.13
C LEU A 207 -16.81 4.33 -4.60
N GLY A 208 -17.53 4.10 -3.50
CA GLY A 208 -17.58 2.82 -2.80
C GLY A 208 -16.34 2.52 -1.97
N GLY A 209 -16.28 1.30 -1.42
CA GLY A 209 -15.13 0.86 -0.63
C GLY A 209 -14.05 0.19 -1.47
N ARG A 210 -12.80 0.30 -1.02
CA ARG A 210 -11.68 -0.37 -1.69
C ARG A 210 -11.77 -1.89 -1.50
N LEU A 211 -12.07 -2.61 -2.58
CA LEU A 211 -12.12 -4.07 -2.55
C LEU A 211 -10.70 -4.65 -2.52
N VAL A 212 -10.50 -5.66 -1.67
CA VAL A 212 -9.30 -6.51 -1.66
C VAL A 212 -9.75 -7.94 -1.87
N LEU A 213 -9.20 -8.62 -2.87
CA LEU A 213 -9.56 -10.01 -3.14
C LEU A 213 -8.97 -10.92 -2.03
N PRO A 214 -9.75 -11.91 -1.52
CA PRO A 214 -9.29 -12.81 -0.47
C PRO A 214 -7.92 -13.46 -0.74
N GLU A 215 -7.70 -13.91 -1.98
CA GLU A 215 -6.45 -14.54 -2.42
C GLU A 215 -5.23 -13.61 -2.30
N THR A 216 -5.43 -12.28 -2.30
CA THR A 216 -4.36 -11.30 -2.06
C THR A 216 -3.92 -11.32 -0.60
N ILE A 217 -4.86 -11.52 0.32
CA ILE A 217 -4.56 -11.68 1.75
C ILE A 217 -3.95 -13.05 1.98
N ASP A 218 -4.54 -14.12 1.42
CA ASP A 218 -4.03 -15.49 1.59
C ASP A 218 -2.58 -15.64 1.12
N ALA A 219 -2.21 -15.01 0.02
CA ALA A 219 -0.83 -15.00 -0.48
C ALA A 219 0.18 -14.38 0.51
N ALA A 220 -0.26 -13.50 1.42
CA ALA A 220 0.59 -12.94 2.45
C ALA A 220 0.83 -13.90 3.64
N TYR A 221 0.01 -14.95 3.79
CA TYR A 221 0.10 -15.95 4.86
C TYR A 221 0.40 -17.35 4.31
N PRO A 222 1.62 -17.61 3.81
CA PRO A 222 1.96 -18.93 3.28
C PRO A 222 2.12 -19.96 4.41
N GLY A 223 1.07 -20.75 4.66
CA GLY A 223 1.09 -22.00 5.46
C GLY A 223 1.36 -21.80 6.97
N ALA A 224 1.88 -22.85 7.62
CA ALA A 224 2.11 -22.96 9.07
C ALA A 224 3.21 -22.04 9.65
N ARG A 225 3.44 -20.87 9.05
CA ARG A 225 4.35 -19.87 9.58
C ARG A 225 3.71 -19.17 10.77
N SER A 226 4.53 -18.77 11.73
CA SER A 226 4.12 -17.95 12.88
C SER A 226 3.91 -16.47 12.53
N ALA A 227 4.25 -16.05 11.30
CA ALA A 227 4.17 -14.67 10.82
C ALA A 227 3.85 -14.62 9.32
N SER A 228 3.32 -13.49 8.85
CA SER A 228 3.11 -13.26 7.42
C SER A 228 4.45 -13.16 6.68
N ALA A 229 4.41 -13.43 5.37
CA ALA A 229 5.55 -13.21 4.48
C ALA A 229 6.04 -11.75 4.55
N CYS A 230 5.14 -10.80 4.78
CA CYS A 230 5.43 -9.39 4.93
C CYS A 230 6.42 -9.13 6.08
N ARG A 231 6.12 -9.67 7.27
CA ARG A 231 6.97 -9.54 8.45
C ARG A 231 8.29 -10.30 8.28
N THR A 232 8.25 -11.51 7.73
CA THR A 232 9.48 -12.27 7.45
C THR A 232 10.42 -11.48 6.54
N ASN A 233 9.90 -10.91 5.45
CA ASN A 233 10.72 -10.14 4.52
C ASN A 233 11.24 -8.85 5.15
N ALA A 234 10.45 -8.17 6.00
CA ALA A 234 10.88 -7.00 6.74
C ALA A 234 12.07 -7.28 7.67
N ARG A 235 12.02 -8.40 8.40
CA ARG A 235 13.13 -8.85 9.25
C ARG A 235 14.36 -9.19 8.42
N ASN A 236 14.20 -9.97 7.36
CA ASN A 236 15.30 -10.34 6.47
C ASN A 236 15.97 -9.10 5.84
N LEU A 237 15.19 -8.06 5.50
CA LEU A 237 15.72 -6.81 4.98
C LEU A 237 16.57 -6.08 6.01
N ALA A 238 16.09 -5.99 7.27
CA ALA A 238 16.85 -5.38 8.36
C ALA A 238 18.14 -6.15 8.66
N GLU A 239 18.09 -7.48 8.68
CA GLU A 239 19.26 -8.34 8.84
C GLU A 239 20.28 -8.15 7.70
N THR A 240 19.80 -8.01 6.46
CA THR A 240 20.67 -7.74 5.30
C THR A 240 21.41 -6.42 5.43
N ILE A 241 20.75 -5.36 5.90
CA ILE A 241 21.38 -4.06 6.13
C ILE A 241 22.45 -4.16 7.23
N ARG A 242 22.12 -4.83 8.34
CA ARG A 242 23.02 -5.01 9.50
C ARG A 242 24.23 -5.87 9.22
N ALA A 243 24.10 -6.85 8.32
CA ALA A 243 25.24 -7.65 7.86
C ALA A 243 26.28 -6.81 7.12
N GLY A 244 25.94 -5.58 6.73
CA GLY A 244 26.81 -4.66 6.01
C GLY A 244 26.83 -4.93 4.49
N GLY A 245 27.58 -4.12 3.75
CA GLY A 245 27.66 -4.22 2.30
C GLY A 245 26.49 -3.58 1.54
N THR A 246 25.59 -2.89 2.24
CA THR A 246 24.59 -1.99 1.65
C THR A 246 24.98 -0.53 1.88
N ALA A 247 24.44 0.40 1.09
CA ALA A 247 24.67 1.83 1.31
C ALA A 247 23.84 2.41 2.47
N ILE A 248 22.90 1.62 3.02
CA ILE A 248 22.13 2.02 4.20
C ILE A 248 22.97 1.69 5.42
N GLU A 249 23.31 2.73 6.19
CA GLU A 249 24.17 2.65 7.37
C GLU A 249 23.36 2.28 8.63
N HIS A 250 22.09 2.70 8.68
CA HIS A 250 21.25 2.53 9.85
C HIS A 250 19.89 1.92 9.49
N VAL A 251 19.47 0.91 10.25
CA VAL A 251 18.12 0.37 10.17
C VAL A 251 17.45 0.29 11.53
N THR A 252 16.22 0.77 11.60
CA THR A 252 15.32 0.52 12.72
C THR A 252 14.13 -0.28 12.21
N ILE A 253 13.73 -1.32 12.95
CA ILE A 253 12.48 -2.04 12.73
C ILE A 253 11.59 -1.89 13.96
N ALA A 254 10.40 -1.33 13.76
CA ALA A 254 9.34 -1.25 14.76
C ALA A 254 8.24 -2.23 14.35
N GLU A 255 8.01 -3.24 15.18
CA GLU A 255 7.03 -4.30 14.95
C GLU A 255 5.81 -4.08 15.83
N TYR A 256 4.63 -4.05 15.19
CA TYR A 256 3.34 -3.88 15.82
C TYR A 256 2.50 -5.14 15.61
N ASP A 257 1.90 -5.63 16.70
CA ASP A 257 0.92 -6.73 16.71
C ASP A 257 -0.42 -6.18 17.14
N ASP A 258 -1.44 -6.33 16.29
CA ASP A 258 -2.82 -5.89 16.58
C ASP A 258 -2.93 -4.44 17.06
N GLY A 259 -2.05 -3.58 16.55
CA GLY A 259 -2.03 -2.15 16.85
C GLY A 259 -1.16 -1.75 18.05
N ALA A 260 -0.59 -2.70 18.78
CA ALA A 260 0.35 -2.45 19.88
C ALA A 260 1.79 -2.64 19.43
N LEU A 261 2.71 -1.80 19.92
CA LEU A 261 4.14 -1.99 19.70
C LEU A 261 4.59 -3.26 20.43
N ALA A 262 5.01 -4.28 19.66
CA ALA A 262 5.46 -5.57 20.18
C ALA A 262 6.98 -5.63 20.31
N ARG A 263 7.71 -5.01 19.37
CA ARG A 263 9.17 -4.97 19.37
C ARG A 263 9.68 -3.69 18.72
N LEU A 264 10.72 -3.10 19.31
CA LEU A 264 11.50 -2.04 18.68
C LEU A 264 12.96 -2.48 18.66
N ASP A 265 13.56 -2.50 17.48
CA ASP A 265 14.94 -2.94 17.27
C ASP A 265 15.66 -1.93 16.36
N ALA A 266 16.53 -1.12 16.97
CA ALA A 266 17.24 -0.01 16.34
C ALA A 266 18.74 -0.31 16.19
N ASP A 267 19.38 0.31 15.20
CA ASP A 267 20.82 0.21 14.98
C ASP A 267 21.49 1.61 14.94
N PRO A 268 22.47 1.91 15.84
CA PRO A 268 22.90 1.07 16.97
C PRO A 268 21.76 0.86 17.96
N PRO A 269 21.77 -0.26 18.73
CA PRO A 269 20.72 -0.53 19.71
C PRO A 269 20.51 0.69 20.59
N ARG A 270 19.30 1.25 20.57
CA ARG A 270 18.91 2.30 21.52
C ARG A 270 19.27 1.77 22.90
N ALA A 271 20.13 2.46 23.61
CA ALA A 271 20.24 2.25 25.05
C ALA A 271 18.81 2.38 25.57
N LEU A 272 18.27 1.29 26.10
CA LEU A 272 17.06 1.36 26.87
C LEU A 272 17.46 2.15 28.11
N ASP A 273 17.25 3.46 28.07
CA ASP A 273 17.46 4.30 29.25
C ASP A 273 16.62 3.71 30.38
N ALA A 274 17.30 3.45 31.48
CA ALA A 274 16.79 2.85 32.72
C ALA A 274 15.83 3.77 33.47
#